data_AF-A0A7W8F8T3-F1
#
_entry.id   AF-A0A7W8F8T3-F1
#
_cell.length_a   1.000
_cell.length_b   1.000
_cell.length_c   1.000
_cell.angle_alpha   90.00
_cell.angle_beta   90.00
_cell.angle_gamma   90.00
#
_symmetry.space_group_name_H-M   'P 1'
#
loop_
_entity.id
_entity.type
_entity.pdbx_description
1 polymer ?
#
loop_
_entity_poly.entity_id
_entity_poly.type
_entity_poly.pdbx_seq_one_letter_code
_entity_poly.pdbx_strand_id
1 'polypeptide(L)' 'MIVSDAVLPLPGAANGSLRQIYGLVKRLDTGQPRQDESVGVLSGRMDDLWERLTDSRDGMRRGLGVAARVEPPGAE' A
#
# COMPACT_ATOMS: atom_id res chain seq x y z
N MET A 1 -12.34 -11.27 -16.15
CA MET A 1 -11.15 -11.15 -15.29
C MET A 1 -11.56 -11.54 -13.89
N ILE A 2 -11.12 -12.69 -13.38
CA ILE A 2 -11.42 -13.14 -12.02
C ILE A 2 -10.37 -12.51 -11.11
N VAL A 3 -10.81 -11.66 -10.18
CA VAL A 3 -9.93 -11.11 -9.13
C VAL A 3 -9.68 -12.23 -8.13
N SER A 4 -8.41 -12.54 -7.85
CA SER A 4 -8.06 -13.50 -6.80
C SER A 4 -8.63 -13.06 -5.45
N ASP A 5 -9.21 -13.99 -4.69
CA ASP A 5 -9.73 -13.73 -3.33
C ASP A 5 -8.69 -13.10 -2.40
N ALA A 6 -7.40 -13.41 -2.60
CA ALA A 6 -6.29 -12.81 -1.87
C ALA A 6 -6.17 -11.28 -2.06
N VAL A 7 -6.76 -10.71 -3.12
CA VAL A 7 -6.65 -9.30 -3.49
C VAL A 7 -7.83 -8.48 -2.96
N LEU A 8 -8.97 -9.12 -2.71
CA LEU A 8 -10.21 -8.45 -2.29
C LEU A 8 -10.10 -7.65 -0.96
N PRO A 9 -9.30 -8.07 0.03
CA PRO A 9 -9.13 -7.29 1.27
C PRO A 9 -8.27 -6.02 1.10
N LEU A 10 -7.42 -5.96 0.06
CA LEU A 10 -6.36 -4.95 -0.08
C LEU A 10 -6.91 -3.53 -0.30
N PRO A 11 -7.94 -3.30 -1.14
CA PRO A 11 -8.55 -1.98 -1.29
C PRO A 11 -9.18 -1.46 -0.01
N GLY A 12 -9.80 -2.34 0.79
CA GLY A 12 -10.41 -1.97 2.08
C GLY A 12 -9.38 -1.51 3.10
N ALA A 13 -8.28 -2.27 3.23
CA ALA A 13 -7.17 -1.93 4.11
C ALA A 13 -6.49 -0.60 3.69
N ALA A 14 -6.22 -0.42 2.40
CA ALA A 14 -5.62 0.81 1.88
C ALA A 14 -6.50 2.04 2.14
N ASN A 15 -7.81 1.95 1.87
CA ASN A 15 -8.76 3.03 2.15
C ASN A 15 -8.83 3.37 3.65
N GLY A 16 -8.77 2.36 4.52
CA GLY A 16 -8.70 2.54 5.97
C GLY A 16 -7.46 3.35 6.38
N SER A 17 -6.28 2.95 5.91
CA SER A 17 -5.02 3.66 6.18
C SER A 17 -5.02 5.09 5.64
N LEU A 18 -5.50 5.30 4.40
CA LEU A 18 -5.62 6.63 3.80
C LEU A 18 -6.52 7.55 4.62
N ARG A 19 -7.65 7.04 5.12
CA ARG A 19 -8.56 7.81 5.97
C ARG A 19 -7.91 8.24 7.27
N GLN A 20 -7.10 7.36 7.87
CA GLN A 20 -6.37 7.67 9.10
C GLN A 20 -5.28 8.72 8.86
N ILE A 21 -4.51 8.58 7.78
CA ILE A 21 -3.49 9.54 7.35
C ILE A 21 -4.11 10.90 7.09
N TYR A 22 -5.21 10.96 6.33
CA TYR A 22 -5.93 12.21 6.09
C TYR A 22 -6.37 12.89 7.39
N GLY A 23 -6.94 12.12 8.32
CA GLY A 23 -7.33 12.65 9.62
C GLY A 23 -6.16 13.21 10.42
N LEU A 24 -5.01 12.51 10.38
CA LEU A 24 -3.77 12.93 11.03
C LEU A 24 -3.23 14.23 10.41
N VAL A 25 -3.12 14.29 9.08
CA VAL A 25 -2.70 15.49 8.35
C VAL A 25 -3.58 16.67 8.72
N LYS A 26 -4.91 16.48 8.70
CA LYS A 26 -5.86 17.56 9.04
C LYS A 26 -5.65 18.07 10.46
N ARG A 27 -5.43 17.19 11.45
CA ARG A 27 -5.19 17.58 12.84
C ARG A 27 -3.86 18.33 13.02
N LEU A 28 -2.81 17.88 12.35
CA LEU A 28 -1.52 18.55 12.34
C LEU A 28 -1.62 19.95 11.71
N ASP A 29 -2.30 20.05 10.56
CA ASP A 29 -2.52 21.31 9.85
C ASP A 29 -3.33 22.32 10.67
N THR A 30 -4.37 21.85 11.40
CA THR A 30 -5.17 22.72 12.27
C THR A 30 -4.53 23.00 13.64
N GLY A 31 -3.31 22.51 13.90
CA GLY A 31 -2.64 22.68 15.19
C GLY A 31 -3.31 21.97 16.37
N GLN A 32 -4.07 20.90 16.11
CA GLN A 32 -4.77 20.08 17.11
C GLN A 32 -4.33 18.60 17.06
N PRO A 33 -3.02 18.29 17.14
CA PRO A 33 -2.56 16.90 17.19
C PRO A 33 -3.01 16.23 18.50
N ARG A 34 -3.25 14.92 18.44
CA ARG A 34 -3.38 14.09 19.65
C ARG A 34 -2.00 13.88 20.29
N GLN A 35 -1.97 13.39 21.54
CA GLN A 35 -0.74 13.24 22.34
C GLN A 35 0.38 12.42 21.66
N ASP A 36 0.03 11.52 20.74
CA ASP A 36 0.93 10.65 20.01
C ASP A 36 1.13 11.05 18.54
N GLU A 37 0.50 12.15 18.11
CA GLU A 37 0.51 12.57 16.71
C GLU A 37 1.60 13.58 16.44
N SER A 38 2.42 13.28 15.43
CA SER A 38 3.48 14.16 14.97
C SER A 38 3.72 13.94 13.48
N VAL A 39 4.52 14.83 12.88
CA VAL A 39 5.00 14.65 11.50
C VAL A 39 5.80 13.35 11.37
N GLY A 40 6.55 12.95 12.40
CA GLY A 40 7.26 11.66 12.41
C GLY A 40 6.32 10.45 12.35
N VAL A 41 5.23 10.48 13.13
CA VAL A 41 4.19 9.45 13.09
C VAL A 41 3.47 9.43 11.74
N LEU A 42 3.23 10.60 11.13
CA LEU A 42 2.67 10.70 9.79
C LEU A 42 3.59 10.05 8.75
N SER A 43 4.90 10.33 8.80
CA SER A 43 5.89 9.72 7.91
C SER A 43 5.87 8.20 8.01
N GLY A 44 5.97 7.64 9.22
CA GLY A 44 5.94 6.18 9.41
C GLY A 44 4.66 5.54 8.88
N ARG A 45 3.49 6.18 9.07
CA ARG A 45 2.23 5.66 8.50
C ARG A 45 2.18 5.71 6.98
N MET A 46 2.83 6.69 6.35
CA MET A 46 2.94 6.75 4.89
C MET A 46 3.87 5.66 4.37
N ASP A 47 5.00 5.42 5.05
CA ASP A 47 5.95 4.36 4.70
C ASP A 47 5.28 2.98 4.81
N ASP A 48 4.59 2.70 5.92
CA ASP A 48 3.84 1.46 6.13
C ASP A 48 2.76 1.24 5.05
N LEU A 49 2.06 2.31 4.65
CA LEU A 49 1.07 2.24 3.59
C LEU A 49 1.72 1.91 2.24
N TRP A 50 2.86 2.55 1.95
CA TRP A 50 3.59 2.33 0.71
C TRP A 50 4.12 0.89 0.58
N GLU A 51 4.65 0.34 1.67
CA GLU A 51 5.08 -1.06 1.75
C GLU A 51 3.91 -2.00 1.42
N ARG A 52 2.77 -1.84 2.10
CA ARG A 52 1.57 -2.66 1.89
C ARG A 52 1.03 -2.57 0.46
N LEU A 53 1.05 -1.39 -0.14
CA LEU A 53 0.61 -1.19 -1.53
C LEU A 53 1.57 -1.86 -2.51
N THR A 54 2.87 -1.82 -2.23
CA THR A 54 3.91 -2.47 -3.03
C THR A 54 3.76 -3.99 -2.98
N ASP A 55 3.60 -4.57 -1.79
CA ASP A 55 3.38 -6.00 -1.60
C ASP A 55 2.10 -6.47 -2.30
N SER A 56 1.02 -5.69 -2.17
CA SER A 56 -0.25 -5.92 -2.85
C SER A 56 -0.08 -5.95 -4.37
N ARG A 57 0.58 -4.94 -4.92
CA ARG A 57 0.90 -4.85 -6.34
C ARG A 57 1.70 -6.08 -6.80
N ASP A 58 2.71 -6.47 -6.05
CA ASP A 58 3.59 -7.57 -6.43
C ASP A 58 2.89 -8.94 -6.29
N GLY A 59 1.99 -9.09 -5.32
CA GLY A 59 1.07 -10.23 -5.21
C GLY A 59 0.12 -10.31 -6.41
N MET A 60 -0.51 -9.20 -6.80
CA MET A 60 -1.37 -9.13 -7.99
C MET A 60 -0.60 -9.44 -9.28
N ARG A 61 0.60 -8.88 -9.46
CA ARG A 61 1.45 -9.15 -10.63
C ARG A 61 1.84 -10.62 -10.74
N ARG A 62 2.19 -11.26 -9.61
CA ARG A 62 2.45 -12.71 -9.57
C ARG A 62 1.20 -13.52 -9.91
N GLY A 63 0.04 -13.18 -9.34
CA GLY A 63 -1.23 -13.85 -9.64
C GLY A 63 -1.66 -13.74 -11.11
N LEU A 64 -1.27 -12.65 -11.79
CA LEU A 64 -1.49 -12.44 -13.23
C LEU A 64 -0.42 -13.10 -14.12
N GLY A 65 0.58 -13.79 -13.55
CA GLY A 65 1.69 -14.40 -14.30
C GLY A 65 2.69 -13.38 -14.88
N VAL A 66 2.57 -12.10 -14.55
CA VAL A 66 3.43 -11.02 -15.06
C VAL A 66 4.88 -11.14 -14.53
N ALA A 67 5.09 -11.88 -13.45
CA ALA A 67 6.42 -12.18 -12.91
C ALA A 67 7.11 -13.38 -13.58
N ALA A 68 6.42 -14.16 -14.44
CA ALA A 68 6.92 -15.39 -15.03
C ALA A 68 7.05 -15.30 -16.56
N ARG A 69 8.00 -14.49 -17.05
CA ARG A 69 8.81 -14.78 -18.25
C ARG A 69 9.76 -13.63 -18.56
N VAL A 70 11.04 -13.85 -18.28
CA VAL A 70 12.11 -13.46 -19.20
C VAL A 70 12.87 -14.75 -19.47
N GLU A 71 12.40 -15.54 -20.44
CA GLU A 71 13.30 -16.51 -21.06
C GLU A 71 14.22 -15.72 -22.00
N PRO A 72 15.55 -15.74 -21.77
CA PRO A 72 16.47 -15.11 -22.69
C PRO A 72 16.40 -15.85 -24.05
N PRO A 73 16.32 -15.14 -25.18
CA PRO A 73 16.31 -15.78 -26.48
C PRO A 73 17.70 -16.37 -26.77
N GLY A 74 17.77 -17.69 -26.92
CA GLY A 74 18.90 -18.38 -27.57
C GLY A 74 19.94 -18.97 -26.60
N ALA A 75 19.69 -20.21 -26.18
CA ALA A 75 20.73 -21.15 -25.78
C ALA A 75 20.52 -22.45 -26.56
N GLU A 76 20.77 -22.40 -27.87
CA GLU A 76 21.03 -23.57 -28.72
C GLU A 76 22.21 -23.26 -29.64
#